data_AF-A0A2V6H5X4-F1
#
_entry.id   AF-A0A2V6H5X4-F1
#
_cell.length_a   1.000
_cell.length_b   1.000
_cell.length_c   1.000
_cell.angle_alpha   90.00
_cell.angle_beta   90.00
_cell.angle_gamma   90.00
#
_symmetry.space_group_name_H-M   'P 1'
#
loop_
_entity.id
_entity.type
_entity.pdbx_description
1 polymer ?
#
loop_
_entity_poly.entity_id
_entity_poly.type
_entity_poly.pdbx_seq_one_letter_code
_entity_poly.pdbx_strand_id
1 'polypeptide(L)'
;WESFDALQRAHSAGSTHYYFLTTKAQRPYYSVNFRKEDFLVFGRETKGLPYKLLAANTDNCITIPMHGTRSLNLATAVAVVLFEAVRQQQV
;
A
#
# COMPACT_ATOMS: atom_id res chain seq x y z
N TRP A 1 -5.59 -6.73 15.41
CA TRP A 1 -6.13 -5.44 15.89
C TRP A 1 -7.61 -5.37 15.55
N GLU A 2 -8.43 -4.80 16.42
CA GLU A 2 -9.89 -4.68 16.24
C GLU A 2 -10.30 -3.63 15.19
N SER A 3 -9.41 -2.71 14.84
CA SER A 3 -9.63 -1.69 13.81
C SER A 3 -8.32 -1.20 13.20
N PHE A 4 -8.39 -0.50 12.06
CA PHE A 4 -7.22 0.15 11.46
C PHE A 4 -6.63 1.20 12.40
N ASP A 5 -7.45 2.00 13.08
CA ASP A 5 -6.99 2.97 14.07
C ASP A 5 -6.29 2.31 15.28
N ALA A 6 -6.72 1.10 15.66
CA ALA A 6 -6.06 0.34 16.72
C ALA A 6 -4.70 -0.21 16.26
N LEU A 7 -4.59 -0.61 14.98
CA LEU A 7 -3.30 -0.98 14.37
C LEU A 7 -2.35 0.23 14.34
N GLN A 8 -2.82 1.38 13.87
CA GLN A 8 -1.99 2.59 13.78
C GLN A 8 -1.47 3.04 15.13
N ARG A 9 -2.30 3.01 16.18
CA ARG A 9 -1.86 3.33 17.56
C ARG A 9 -0.86 2.34 18.13
N ALA A 10 -0.93 1.07 17.73
CA ALA A 10 0.01 0.05 18.20
C ALA A 10 1.39 0.19 17.53
N HIS A 11 1.46 0.79 16.33
CA HIS A 11 2.67 0.90 15.51
C HIS A 11 3.07 2.35 15.18
N SER A 12 2.62 3.32 15.98
CA SER A 12 2.88 4.75 15.76
C SER A 12 4.32 5.23 16.11
N ALA A 13 5.24 4.32 16.48
CA ALA A 13 6.64 4.69 16.67
C ALA A 13 7.26 5.18 15.35
N GLY A 14 7.97 6.31 15.39
CA GLY A 14 8.13 7.30 14.31
C GLY A 14 8.82 6.92 13.00
N SER A 15 8.96 5.64 12.67
CA SER A 15 9.54 5.17 11.40
C SER A 15 8.65 4.24 10.58
N THR A 16 7.45 3.92 11.07
CA THR A 16 6.45 3.09 10.37
C THR A 16 5.71 3.88 9.29
N HIS A 17 5.76 3.43 8.04
CA HIS A 17 4.92 3.96 6.97
C HIS A 17 3.76 3.03 6.64
N TYR A 18 2.62 3.60 6.25
CA TYR A 18 1.47 2.87 5.73
C TYR A 18 1.30 3.25 4.26
N TYR A 19 1.64 2.33 3.36
CA TYR A 19 1.47 2.53 1.92
C TYR A 19 0.11 2.00 1.47
N PHE A 20 -0.69 2.88 0.88
CA PHE A 20 -2.06 2.56 0.47
C PHE A 20 -2.10 2.26 -1.03
N LEU A 21 -2.36 1.00 -1.37
CA LEU A 21 -2.38 0.58 -2.77
C LEU A 21 -3.72 0.88 -3.43
N THR A 22 -3.67 1.69 -4.48
CA THR A 22 -4.87 2.07 -5.23
C THR A 22 -4.53 2.39 -6.68
N THR A 23 -5.45 2.09 -7.59
CA THR A 23 -5.33 2.44 -9.01
C THR A 23 -5.56 3.92 -9.27
N LYS A 24 -5.96 4.68 -8.24
CA LYS A 24 -6.23 6.12 -8.29
C LYS A 24 -5.00 6.98 -7.96
N ALA A 25 -3.91 6.36 -7.50
CA ALA A 25 -2.67 7.06 -7.17
C ALA A 25 -1.80 7.23 -8.42
N GLN A 26 -0.98 8.27 -8.44
CA GLN A 26 -0.03 8.53 -9.53
C GLN A 26 1.37 7.99 -9.23
N ARG A 27 1.70 7.78 -7.95
CA ARG A 27 3.03 7.38 -7.51
C ARG A 27 3.24 5.86 -7.72
N PRO A 28 4.21 5.42 -8.54
CA PRO A 28 4.48 4.00 -8.73
C PRO A 28 5.03 3.35 -7.46
N TYR A 29 4.68 2.09 -7.21
CA TYR A 29 5.15 1.33 -6.04
C TYR A 29 6.69 1.18 -5.98
N TYR A 30 7.37 1.14 -7.13
CA TYR A 30 8.84 1.04 -7.18
C TYR A 30 9.56 2.39 -6.96
N SER A 31 8.83 3.49 -6.73
CA SER A 31 9.39 4.82 -6.46
C SER A 31 9.47 5.16 -4.97
N VAL A 32 9.00 4.26 -4.10
CA VAL A 32 9.13 4.38 -2.64
C VAL A 32 10.27 3.51 -2.15
N ASN A 33 10.85 3.90 -1.01
CA ASN A 33 11.83 3.10 -0.29
C ASN A 33 11.09 2.37 0.83
N PHE A 34 10.87 1.07 0.66
CA PHE A 34 10.23 0.23 1.66
C PHE A 34 11.19 -0.09 2.81
N ARG A 35 10.66 -0.07 4.03
CA ARG A 35 11.37 -0.40 5.27
C ARG A 35 10.72 -1.61 5.93
N LYS A 36 11.48 -2.28 6.80
CA LYS A 36 11.07 -3.52 7.49
C LYS A 36 9.76 -3.39 8.26
N GLU A 37 9.50 -2.22 8.85
CA GLU A 37 8.33 -1.95 9.68
C GLU A 37 7.15 -1.36 8.88
N ASP A 38 7.27 -1.23 7.55
CA ASP A 38 6.21 -0.63 6.74
C ASP A 38 5.03 -1.57 6.52
N PHE A 39 3.84 -1.00 6.49
CA PHE A 39 2.60 -1.71 6.20
C PHE A 39 2.16 -1.46 4.75
N LEU A 40 1.86 -2.54 4.04
CA LEU A 40 1.22 -2.50 2.73
C LEU A 40 -0.29 -2.68 2.91
N VAL A 41 -1.06 -1.64 2.64
CA VAL A 41 -2.51 -1.60 2.88
C VAL A 41 -3.25 -1.81 1.56
N PHE A 42 -4.00 -2.91 1.50
CA PHE A 42 -4.81 -3.27 0.34
C PHE A 42 -6.30 -3.19 0.66
N GLY A 43 -7.07 -2.76 -0.35
CA GLY A 43 -8.52 -2.72 -0.26
C GLY A 43 -9.17 -4.08 -0.52
N ARG A 44 -10.49 -4.13 -0.34
CA ARG A 44 -11.30 -5.29 -0.76
C ARG A 44 -11.25 -5.39 -2.29
N GLU A 45 -11.20 -6.60 -2.84
CA GLU A 45 -11.12 -6.83 -4.28
C GLU A 45 -12.19 -6.07 -5.09
N THR A 46 -13.43 -6.03 -4.59
CA THR A 46 -14.55 -5.39 -5.29
C THR A 46 -14.70 -3.89 -5.04
N LYS A 47 -14.27 -3.40 -3.87
CA LYS A 47 -14.55 -2.02 -3.41
C LYS A 47 -13.30 -1.15 -3.26
N GLY A 48 -12.11 -1.74 -3.32
CA GLY A 48 -10.86 -1.07 -3.02
C GLY A 48 -10.83 -0.54 -1.58
N LEU A 49 -10.02 0.50 -1.39
CA LEU A 49 -9.93 1.23 -0.12
C LEU A 49 -10.99 2.35 -0.06
N PRO A 50 -11.54 2.64 1.13
CA PRO A 50 -12.45 3.76 1.31
C PRO A 50 -11.83 5.08 0.85
N TYR A 51 -12.59 5.91 0.14
CA TYR A 51 -12.10 7.21 -0.36
C TYR A 51 -11.55 8.10 0.77
N LYS A 52 -12.25 8.17 1.90
CA LYS A 52 -11.82 8.96 3.07
C LYS A 52 -10.44 8.55 3.58
N LEU A 53 -10.13 7.24 3.53
CA LEU A 53 -8.83 6.71 3.94
C LEU A 53 -7.73 7.14 2.96
N LEU A 54 -8.00 7.06 1.66
CA LEU A 54 -7.05 7.48 0.62
C LEU A 54 -6.79 9.00 0.69
N ALA A 55 -7.85 9.80 0.80
CA ALA A 55 -7.74 11.26 0.86
C ALA A 55 -6.94 11.74 2.08
N ALA A 56 -7.08 11.06 3.22
CA ALA A 56 -6.32 11.36 4.43
C ALA A 56 -4.83 10.95 4.36
N ASN A 57 -4.44 10.13 3.37
CA ASN A 57 -3.09 9.55 3.26
C ASN A 57 -2.52 9.67 1.84
N THR A 58 -2.86 10.75 1.13
CA THR A 58 -2.55 10.93 -0.30
C THR A 58 -1.06 10.75 -0.62
N ASP A 59 -0.16 11.21 0.25
CA ASP A 59 1.30 11.15 0.03
C ASP A 59 1.87 9.73 0.07
N ASN A 60 1.19 8.82 0.78
CA ASN A 60 1.56 7.41 0.88
C ASN A 60 0.70 6.51 -0.01
N CYS A 61 -0.15 7.08 -0.85
CA CYS A 61 -0.89 6.33 -1.85
C CYS A 61 0.05 5.96 -3.01
N ILE A 62 0.13 4.67 -3.32
CA ILE A 62 0.96 4.14 -4.41
C ILE A 62 0.14 3.27 -5.35
N THR A 63 0.65 3.07 -6.56
CA THR A 63 -0.01 2.31 -7.61
C THR A 63 0.94 1.33 -8.29
N ILE A 64 0.37 0.25 -8.83
CA ILE A 64 1.04 -0.59 -9.82
C ILE A 64 0.68 0.03 -11.17
N PRO A 65 1.66 0.57 -11.93
CA PRO A 65 1.38 1.08 -13.27
C PRO A 65 0.76 -0.03 -14.13
N MET A 66 -0.39 0.24 -14.73
CA MET A 66 -1.12 -0.70 -15.58
C MET A 66 -1.49 0.00 -16.88
N HIS A 67 -1.44 -0.77 -17.98
CA HIS A 67 -1.93 -0.34 -19.28
C HIS A 67 -3.03 -1.31 -19.73
N GLY A 68 -4.18 -0.78 -20.14
CA GLY A 68 -5.30 -1.54 -20.70
C GLY A 68 -6.25 -2.19 -19.68
N THR A 69 -5.75 -2.67 -18.53
CA THR A 69 -6.60 -3.27 -17.49
C THR A 69 -6.92 -2.28 -16.37
N ARG A 70 -8.12 -2.41 -15.79
CA ARG A 70 -8.59 -1.51 -14.71
C ARG A 70 -7.94 -1.82 -13.36
N SER A 71 -7.64 -3.09 -13.10
CA SER A 71 -6.97 -3.59 -11.89
C SER A 71 -6.45 -5.02 -12.11
N LEU A 72 -5.40 -5.38 -11.38
CA LEU A 72 -5.04 -6.78 -11.15
C LEU A 72 -5.96 -7.41 -10.10
N ASN A 73 -6.01 -8.74 -10.04
CA ASN A 73 -6.62 -9.39 -8.88
C ASN A 73 -5.82 -9.05 -7.61
N LEU A 74 -6.45 -9.20 -6.45
CA LEU A 74 -5.85 -8.79 -5.18
C LEU A 74 -4.56 -9.56 -4.89
N ALA A 75 -4.53 -10.88 -5.13
CA ALA A 75 -3.37 -11.71 -4.84
C ALA A 75 -2.13 -11.33 -5.67
N THR A 76 -2.29 -11.08 -6.98
CA THR A 76 -1.17 -10.64 -7.83
C THR A 76 -0.70 -9.24 -7.44
N ALA A 77 -1.62 -8.32 -7.12
CA ALA A 77 -1.24 -6.99 -6.64
C ALA A 77 -0.42 -7.06 -5.34
N VAL A 78 -0.81 -7.92 -4.40
CA VAL A 78 -0.05 -8.17 -3.17
C VAL A 78 1.33 -8.73 -3.48
N ALA A 79 1.42 -9.77 -4.31
CA ALA A 79 2.68 -10.39 -4.67
C ALA A 79 3.66 -9.38 -5.29
N VAL A 80 3.21 -8.59 -6.28
CA VAL A 80 4.06 -7.62 -6.98
C VAL A 80 4.72 -6.63 -6.02
N VAL A 81 3.94 -6.03 -5.11
CA VAL A 81 4.47 -5.00 -4.22
C VAL A 81 5.25 -5.60 -3.05
N LEU A 82 4.81 -6.74 -2.52
CA LEU A 82 5.53 -7.44 -1.46
C LEU A 82 6.92 -7.87 -1.92
N PHE A 83 7.04 -8.49 -3.10
CA PHE A 83 8.34 -8.95 -3.60
C PHE A 83 9.28 -7.79 -3.94
N GLU A 84 8.76 -6.64 -4.37
CA GLU A 84 9.59 -5.44 -4.51
C GLU A 84 10.07 -4.91 -3.16
N ALA A 85 9.21 -4.86 -2.14
CA ALA A 85 9.60 -4.45 -0.81
C ALA A 85 10.69 -5.38 -0.24
N VAL A 86 10.56 -6.70 -0.45
CA VAL A 86 11.60 -7.68 -0.09
C VAL A 86 12.88 -7.43 -0.88
N ARG A 87 12.80 -7.22 -2.19
CA ARG A 87 13.96 -6.94 -3.05
C ARG A 87 14.75 -5.71 -2.56
N GLN A 88 14.07 -4.65 -2.15
CA GLN A 88 14.72 -3.44 -1.62
C GLN A 88 15.40 -3.65 -0.26
N GLN A 89 14.96 -4.64 0.53
CA GLN A 89 15.51 -4.93 1.86
C GLN A 89 16.61 -6.00 1.86
N GLN A 90 16.75 -6.74 0.76
CA GLN A 90 17.77 -7.79 0.60
C GLN A 90 19.07 -7.30 -0.07
N VAL A 91 19.12 -6.03 -0.49
CA VAL A 91 20.30 -5.40 -1.10
C VAL A 91 20.92 -4.42 -0.14
#